data_AF-A0A6A4M8S6-F1
#
_entry.id   AF-A0A6A4M8S6-F1
#
_cell.length_a   1.000
_cell.length_b   1.000
_cell.length_c   1.000
_cell.angle_alpha   90.00
_cell.angle_beta   90.00
_cell.angle_gamma   90.00
#
_symmetry.space_group_name_H-M   'P 1'
#
loop_
_entity.id
_entity.type
_entity.pdbx_description
1 polymer ?
#
loop_
_entity_poly.entity_id
_entity_poly.type
_entity_poly.pdbx_seq_one_letter_code
_entity_poly.pdbx_strand_id
1 'polypeptide(L)'
;MGIRFILMVNKQGQTRLAQYYEYLTIEERRALEGEIVRKCLARNEQQNELAILEFIHLLVETMDRHFGNVCELDIMFHLEKAHFMLEEMVMNGCIIETSKQISSLQYN
;
A
#
# COMPACT_ATOMS: atom_id res chain seq x y z
N MET A 1 -2.16 17.13 -2.39
CA MET A 1 -1.13 16.11 -2.69
C MET A 1 -1.69 14.76 -2.32
N GLY A 2 -1.74 13.82 -3.26
CA GLY A 2 -2.20 12.45 -3.00
C GLY A 2 -1.06 11.53 -2.55
N ILE A 3 -1.40 10.28 -2.29
CA ILE A 3 -0.46 9.18 -2.10
C ILE A 3 0.34 9.00 -3.39
N ARG A 4 1.67 9.12 -3.33
CA ARG A 4 2.53 8.98 -4.52
C ARG A 4 2.87 7.52 -4.82
N PHE A 5 3.02 6.73 -3.76
CA PHE A 5 3.31 5.30 -3.84
C PHE A 5 2.87 4.59 -2.56
N ILE A 6 2.66 3.29 -2.66
CA ILE A 6 2.47 2.36 -1.54
C ILE A 6 3.49 1.25 -1.69
N LEU A 7 4.24 0.98 -0.62
CA LEU A 7 5.26 -0.05 -0.58
C LEU A 7 5.06 -0.92 0.65
N MET A 8 4.99 -2.24 0.43
CA MET A 8 5.05 -3.23 1.50
C MET A 8 6.41 -3.88 1.47
N VAL A 9 7.13 -3.81 2.58
CA VAL A 9 8.52 -4.24 2.70
C VAL A 9 8.62 -5.16 3.92
N ASN A 10 9.34 -6.27 3.78
CA ASN A 10 9.55 -7.18 4.90
C ASN A 10 10.62 -6.66 5.88
N LYS A 11 10.84 -7.38 6.97
CA LYS A 11 11.84 -7.02 8.00
C LYS A 11 13.28 -6.97 7.48
N GLN A 12 13.56 -7.57 6.33
CA GLN A 12 14.88 -7.59 5.69
C GLN A 12 15.05 -6.46 4.66
N GLY A 13 14.04 -5.61 4.47
CA GLY A 13 14.08 -4.55 3.47
C GLY A 13 13.71 -5.00 2.05
N GLN A 14 13.16 -6.21 1.87
CA GLN A 14 12.73 -6.71 0.57
C GLN A 14 11.29 -6.28 0.28
N THR A 15 11.08 -5.61 -0.86
CA THR A 15 9.76 -5.23 -1.34
C THR A 15 8.92 -6.46 -1.68
N ARG A 16 7.71 -6.52 -1.12
CA ARG A 16 6.68 -7.54 -1.40
C ARG A 16 5.57 -7.02 -2.29
N LEU A 17 5.29 -5.73 -2.21
CA LEU A 17 4.33 -5.04 -3.07
C LEU A 17 4.81 -3.61 -3.31
N ALA A 18 4.67 -3.13 -4.55
CA ALA A 18 4.98 -1.77 -4.94
C ALA A 18 3.93 -1.20 -5.91
N GLN A 19 3.20 -0.18 -5.49
CA GLN A 19 2.26 0.56 -6.33
C GLN A 19 2.70 2.02 -6.43
N TYR A 20 2.78 2.56 -7.64
CA TYR A 20 3.17 3.95 -7.89
C TYR A 20 2.05 4.68 -8.64
N TYR A 21 1.66 5.85 -8.15
CA TYR A 21 0.58 6.68 -8.73
C TYR A 21 1.10 7.87 -9.52
N GLU A 22 2.41 8.10 -9.49
CA GLU A 22 3.10 9.09 -10.30
C GLU A 22 4.09 8.40 -11.25
N TYR A 23 4.31 9.00 -12.42
CA TYR A 23 5.33 8.53 -13.33
C TYR A 23 6.71 8.79 -12.72
N LEU A 24 7.41 7.71 -12.41
CA LEU A 24 8.77 7.72 -11.88
C LEU A 24 9.63 6.79 -12.73
N THR A 25 10.81 7.25 -13.10
CA THR A 25 11.84 6.45 -13.78
C THR A 25 12.31 5.30 -12.88
N ILE A 26 12.91 4.26 -13.48
CA ILE A 26 13.43 3.11 -12.72
C ILE A 26 14.50 3.55 -11.71
N GLU A 27 15.32 4.53 -12.07
CA GLU A 27 16.35 5.09 -11.19
C GLU A 27 15.73 5.82 -10.00
N GLU A 28 14.72 6.65 -10.22
CA GLU A 28 13.99 7.33 -9.15
C GLU A 28 13.27 6.34 -8.22
N ARG A 29 12.66 5.28 -8.78
CA ARG A 29 12.02 4.23 -7.97
C ARG A 29 13.02 3.54 -7.06
N ARG A 30 14.18 3.12 -7.60
CA ARG A 30 15.26 2.49 -6.82
C ARG A 30 15.80 3.42 -5.75
N ALA A 31 15.99 4.70 -6.09
CA ALA A 31 16.45 5.71 -5.14
C ALA A 31 15.43 5.91 -3.99
N LEU A 32 14.13 6.00 -4.33
CA LEU A 32 13.06 6.09 -3.36
C LEU A 32 13.00 4.85 -2.46
N GLU A 33 13.02 3.64 -3.02
CA GLU A 33 13.03 2.39 -2.26
C GLU A 33 14.19 2.34 -1.25
N GLY A 34 15.39 2.73 -1.66
CA GLY A 34 16.57 2.80 -0.78
C GLY A 34 16.52 3.92 0.27
N GLU A 35 15.73 4.96 0.04
CA GLU A 35 15.55 6.09 0.96
C GLU A 35 14.35 5.96 1.89
N ILE A 36 13.37 5.12 1.56
CA ILE A 36 12.10 5.01 2.28
C ILE A 36 12.29 4.62 3.75
N VAL A 37 13.27 3.78 4.06
CA VAL A 37 13.64 3.48 5.46
C VAL A 37 14.04 4.75 6.22
N ARG A 38 14.69 5.72 5.56
CA ARG A 38 15.08 7.01 6.15
C ARG A 38 13.94 8.04 6.10
N LYS A 39 13.15 8.06 5.03
CA LYS A 39 12.11 9.07 4.78
C LYS A 39 10.76 8.75 5.40
N CYS A 40 10.44 7.50 5.75
CA CYS A 40 9.22 7.16 6.49
C CYS A 40 9.14 7.85 7.86
N LEU A 41 10.28 8.32 8.40
CA LEU A 41 10.35 9.11 9.64
C LEU A 41 10.32 10.63 9.38
N ALA A 42 10.36 11.07 8.12
CA ALA A 42 10.41 12.48 7.77
C ALA A 42 8.98 13.05 7.67
N ARG A 43 8.59 13.84 8.67
CA ARG A 43 7.32 14.55 8.74
C ARG A 43 7.19 15.60 7.65
N ASN A 44 6.05 15.64 6.96
CA ASN A 44 5.64 16.76 6.12
C ASN A 44 4.51 17.51 6.82
N GLU A 45 4.70 18.82 7.09
CA GLU A 45 3.73 19.65 7.83
C GLU A 45 2.38 19.80 7.13
N GLN A 46 2.29 19.49 5.84
CA GLN A 46 1.04 19.56 5.06
C GLN A 46 0.26 18.23 5.04
N GLN A 47 0.77 17.17 5.67
CA GLN A 47 0.14 15.85 5.68
C GLN A 47 -0.51 15.57 7.04
N ASN A 48 -1.72 14.99 7.00
CA ASN A 48 -2.37 14.49 8.20
C ASN A 48 -1.86 13.07 8.50
N GLU A 49 -0.91 12.98 9.43
CA GLU A 49 -0.30 11.71 9.86
C GLU A 49 -1.34 10.72 10.39
N LEU A 50 -2.37 11.19 11.10
CA LEU A 50 -3.41 10.32 11.65
C LEU A 50 -4.24 9.69 10.53
N ALA A 51 -4.60 10.46 9.51
CA ALA A 51 -5.34 9.94 8.36
C ALA A 51 -4.52 8.89 7.59
N ILE A 52 -3.20 9.08 7.48
CA ILE A 52 -2.30 8.09 6.85
C ILE A 52 -2.24 6.81 7.68
N LEU A 53 -2.06 6.92 8.99
CA LEU A 53 -2.01 5.77 9.90
C LEU A 53 -3.34 5.01 9.91
N GLU A 54 -4.47 5.71 9.91
CA GLU A 54 -5.80 5.12 9.84
C GLU A 54 -6.00 4.38 8.51
N PHE A 55 -5.56 4.96 7.39
CA PHE A 55 -5.60 4.29 6.10
C PHE A 55 -4.72 3.02 6.08
N ILE A 56 -3.52 3.06 6.66
CA ILE A 56 -2.66 1.86 6.77
C ILE A 56 -3.35 0.78 7.59
N HIS A 57 -3.99 1.13 8.72
CA HIS A 57 -4.73 0.18 9.54
C HIS A 57 -5.90 -0.42 8.75
N LEU A 58 -6.68 0.41 8.07
CA LEU A 58 -7.79 -0.03 7.24
C LEU A 58 -7.32 -1.02 6.15
N LEU A 59 -6.21 -0.72 5.49
CA LEU A 59 -5.64 -1.58 4.45
C LEU A 59 -5.26 -2.95 5.02
N VAL A 60 -4.54 -2.98 6.14
CA VAL A 60 -4.12 -4.22 6.80
C VAL A 60 -5.31 -5.03 7.29
N GLU A 61 -6.31 -4.39 7.90
CA GLU A 61 -7.53 -5.07 8.34
C GLU A 61 -8.34 -5.63 7.18
N THR A 62 -8.36 -4.93 6.05
CA THR A 62 -9.08 -5.38 4.85
C THR A 62 -8.38 -6.58 4.22
N MET A 63 -7.04 -6.56 4.15
CA MET A 63 -6.24 -7.72 3.76
C MET A 63 -6.43 -8.91 4.72
N ASP A 64 -6.39 -8.67 6.03
CA ASP A 64 -6.57 -9.71 7.05
C ASP A 64 -7.94 -10.39 6.95
N ARG A 65 -8.98 -9.60 6.74
CA ARG A 65 -10.34 -10.12 6.48
C ARG A 65 -10.41 -10.95 5.20
N HIS A 66 -9.71 -10.53 4.14
CA HIS A 66 -9.74 -11.22 2.86
C HIS A 66 -9.01 -12.58 2.92
N PHE A 67 -7.81 -12.61 3.49
CA PHE A 67 -6.97 -13.82 3.54
C PHE A 67 -7.29 -14.73 4.72
N GLY A 68 -7.92 -14.22 5.78
CA GLY A 68 -8.26 -14.98 6.98
C GLY A 68 -7.03 -15.31 7.83
N ASN A 69 -6.47 -14.30 8.50
CA ASN A 69 -5.13 -14.26 9.12
C ASN A 69 -4.02 -14.08 8.08
N VAL A 70 -3.94 -12.87 7.51
CA VAL A 70 -2.95 -12.57 6.45
C VAL A 70 -1.52 -12.68 6.97
N CYS A 71 -0.66 -13.33 6.19
CA CYS A 71 0.78 -13.35 6.41
C CYS A 71 1.56 -12.85 5.17
N GLU A 72 2.86 -12.65 5.34
CA GLU A 72 3.75 -12.20 4.25
C GLU A 72 3.67 -13.13 3.03
N LEU A 73 3.58 -14.44 3.25
CA LEU A 73 3.49 -15.42 2.17
C LEU A 73 2.19 -15.29 1.39
N ASP A 74 1.07 -14.96 2.03
CA ASP A 74 -0.21 -14.79 1.32
C ASP A 74 -0.14 -13.66 0.31
N ILE A 75 0.45 -12.53 0.71
CA ILE A 75 0.69 -11.36 -0.15
C ILE A 75 1.62 -11.73 -1.31
N MET A 76 2.68 -12.49 -1.05
CA MET A 76 3.62 -12.91 -2.09
C MET A 76 3.01 -13.89 -3.10
N PHE A 77 2.21 -14.87 -2.63
CA PHE A 77 1.57 -15.86 -3.49
C PHE A 77 0.36 -15.31 -4.23
N HIS A 78 -0.30 -14.28 -3.68
CA HIS A 78 -1.50 -13.67 -4.25
C HIS A 78 -1.29 -12.18 -4.55
N LEU A 79 -0.12 -11.85 -5.12
CA LEU A 79 0.29 -10.47 -5.37
C LEU A 79 -0.73 -9.72 -6.23
N GLU A 80 -1.28 -10.37 -7.25
CA GLU A 80 -2.30 -9.79 -8.13
C GLU A 80 -3.56 -9.38 -7.33
N LYS A 81 -4.04 -10.22 -6.41
CA LYS A 81 -5.17 -9.89 -5.53
C LYS A 81 -4.85 -8.70 -4.63
N ALA A 82 -3.64 -8.65 -4.09
CA ALA A 82 -3.20 -7.53 -3.26
C ALA A 82 -3.15 -6.20 -4.04
N HIS A 83 -2.73 -6.23 -5.32
CA HIS A 83 -2.81 -5.07 -6.21
C HIS A 83 -4.26 -4.66 -6.50
N PHE A 84 -5.14 -5.60 -6.83
CA PHE A 84 -6.56 -5.28 -7.06
C PHE A 84 -7.21 -4.63 -5.84
N MET A 85 -6.96 -5.18 -4.63
CA MET A 85 -7.46 -4.58 -3.40
C MET A 85 -6.97 -3.15 -3.21
N LEU A 86 -5.69 -2.88 -3.50
CA LEU A 86 -5.14 -1.54 -3.42
C LEU A 86 -5.73 -0.58 -4.46
N GLU A 87 -5.97 -1.05 -5.67
CA GLU A 87 -6.57 -0.25 -6.75
C GLU A 87 -8.04 0.11 -6.45
N GLU A 88 -8.78 -0.76 -5.77
CA GLU A 88 -10.12 -0.43 -5.27
C GLU A 88 -10.09 0.58 -4.12
N MET A 89 -9.06 0.56 -3.28
CA MET A 89 -8.92 1.51 -2.17
C MET A 89 -8.36 2.86 -2.61
N VAL A 90 -7.47 2.89 -3.60
CA VAL A 90 -6.72 4.07 -4.02
C VAL A 90 -6.63 4.15 -5.54
N MET A 91 -7.15 5.23 -6.11
CA MET A 91 -7.02 5.55 -7.53
C MET A 91 -6.29 6.87 -7.72
N ASN A 92 -5.29 6.90 -8.60
CA ASN A 92 -4.50 8.10 -8.91
C ASN A 92 -3.97 8.83 -7.65
N GLY A 93 -3.62 8.07 -6.60
CA GLY A 93 -3.14 8.61 -5.33
C GLY A 93 -4.22 9.18 -4.40
N CYS A 94 -5.50 9.05 -4.74
CA CYS A 94 -6.61 9.45 -3.88
C CYS A 94 -7.25 8.20 -3.25
N ILE A 95 -7.51 8.25 -1.95
CA ILE A 95 -8.31 7.21 -1.27
C ILE A 95 -9.75 7.37 -1.74
N ILE A 96 -10.30 6.31 -2.35
CA ILE A 96 -11.64 6.31 -2.95
C ILE A 96 -12.61 5.36 -2.25
N GLU A 97 -12.10 4.31 -1.62
CA GLU A 97 -12.89 3.35 -0.87
C GLU A 97 -12.33 3.21 0.55
N THR A 98 -13.22 3.31 1.53
CA THR A 98 -12.90 3.19 2.96
C THR A 98 -13.67 2.06 3.65
N SER A 99 -14.53 1.36 2.90
CA SER A 99 -15.22 0.17 3.34
C SER A 99 -14.28 -1.02 3.40
N LYS A 100 -14.40 -1.81 4.47
CA LYS A 100 -13.73 -3.10 4.65
C LYS A 100 -14.35 -4.21 3.80
N GLN A 101 -15.41 -3.92 3.05
CA GLN A 101 -16.04 -4.84 2.10
C GLN A 101 -15.66 -4.41 0.70
N ILE A 102 -14.59 -5.01 0.19
CA ILE A 102 -14.14 -4.75 -1.17
C ILE A 102 -14.91 -5.65 -2.14
N SER A 103 -15.56 -5.03 -3.12
CA SER A 103 -16.54 -5.62 -4.03
C SER A 103 -15.98 -6.70 -4.96
N SER A 104 -14.75 -6.56 -5.43
CA SER A 104 -14.14 -7.52 -6.36
C SER A 104 -13.78 -8.87 -5.72
N LEU A 105 -13.70 -8.93 -4.39
CA LEU A 105 -13.34 -10.14 -3.64
C LEU A 105 -14.48 -11.17 -3.56
N GLN A 106 -15.67 -10.84 -4.05
CA GLN A 106 -16.84 -11.75 -4.07
C GLN A 106 -16.92 -12.64 -5.33
N TYR A 107 -16.04 -12.44 -6.32
CA TYR A 107 -16.12 -13.10 -7.63
C TYR A 107 -14.96 -14.07 -7.96
N ASN A 108 -14.20 -14.54 -6.95
CA ASN A 108 -13.21 -15.62 -7.12
C ASN A 108 -13.49 -16.79 -6.18
#